data_AF-A0A2P7UEU1-F1
#
_entry.id   AF-A0A2P7UEU1-F1
#
_cell.length_a   1.000
_cell.length_b   1.000
_cell.length_c   1.000
_cell.angle_alpha   90.00
_cell.angle_beta   90.00
_cell.angle_gamma   90.00
#
_symmetry.space_group_name_H-M   'P 1'
#
loop_
_entity.id
_entity.type
_entity.pdbx_description
1 polymer ?
#
loop_
_entity_poly.entity_id
_entity_poly.type
_entity_poly.pdbx_seq_one_letter_code
_entity_poly.pdbx_strand_id
1 'polypeptide(L)'
;MQALTVTIRIFPAQPDILRHLGKEYIRVVNLLTEQAEQLRSFPKTTTKNVETILPSAVCNQSIRDAKSVFRKSKRLGGRPILKKPVYFVNNQNYTVSENTVAFPIVVDGKTKKTAFRATMTSRDRELLRKGKFGLMRIIEKSGKWYAQISVEVPTSVTINENVMGIDLGLKVPAVAVTSTGKTCFFGKGRQNKYIR
;
A
#
# COMPACT_ATOMS: atom_id res chain seq x y z
N MET A 1 17.20 3.77 6.76
CA MET A 1 16.09 2.85 6.40
C MET A 1 15.27 3.53 5.32
N GLN A 2 15.07 2.87 4.19
CA GLN A 2 14.26 3.38 3.09
C GLN A 2 12.95 2.59 3.02
N ALA A 3 11.81 3.30 3.00
CA ALA A 3 10.51 2.68 2.81
C ALA A 3 10.22 2.56 1.30
N LEU A 4 9.94 1.35 0.85
CA LEU A 4 9.63 1.01 -0.54
C LEU A 4 8.30 0.25 -0.61
N THR A 5 7.67 0.24 -1.79
CA THR A 5 6.48 -0.58 -2.05
C THR A 5 6.80 -1.59 -3.13
N VAL A 6 6.71 -2.87 -2.79
CA VAL A 6 6.83 -3.98 -3.74
C VAL A 6 5.44 -4.33 -4.25
N THR A 7 5.27 -4.43 -5.57
CA THR A 7 3.98 -4.73 -6.20
C THR A 7 4.02 -6.10 -6.86
N ILE A 8 3.34 -7.08 -6.27
CA ILE A 8 3.30 -8.47 -6.72
C ILE A 8 2.00 -8.71 -7.48
N ARG A 9 2.06 -9.26 -8.70
CA ARG A 9 0.86 -9.67 -9.42
C ARG A 9 0.36 -11.00 -8.86
N ILE A 10 -0.93 -11.11 -8.53
CA ILE A 10 -1.56 -12.33 -8.04
C ILE A 10 -2.68 -12.79 -8.98
N PHE A 11 -3.00 -14.09 -8.94
CA PHE A 11 -3.98 -14.73 -9.81
C PHE A 11 -5.05 -15.47 -8.97
N PRO A 12 -6.11 -14.76 -8.53
CA PRO A 12 -7.22 -15.39 -7.82
C PRO A 12 -8.07 -16.24 -8.77
N ALA A 13 -8.41 -17.46 -8.34
CA ALA A 13 -9.35 -18.32 -9.05
C ALA A 13 -10.79 -17.77 -8.99
N GLN A 14 -11.15 -17.14 -7.87
CA GLN A 14 -12.45 -16.51 -7.64
C GLN A 14 -12.26 -15.02 -7.30
N PRO A 15 -12.04 -14.15 -8.30
CA PRO A 15 -11.79 -12.73 -8.09
C PRO A 15 -12.96 -11.99 -7.43
N ASP A 16 -14.20 -12.45 -7.63
CA ASP A 16 -15.39 -11.80 -7.07
C ASP A 16 -15.43 -11.85 -5.55
N ILE A 17 -14.87 -12.90 -4.92
CA ILE A 17 -14.69 -12.96 -3.47
C ILE A 17 -13.82 -11.79 -3.00
N LEU A 18 -12.69 -11.53 -3.68
CA LEU A 18 -11.82 -10.41 -3.32
C LEU A 18 -12.48 -9.05 -3.58
N ARG A 19 -13.29 -8.91 -4.64
CA ARG A 19 -14.07 -7.68 -4.87
C ARG A 19 -15.07 -7.44 -3.75
N HIS A 20 -15.80 -8.48 -3.36
CA HIS A 20 -16.80 -8.40 -2.31
C HIS A 20 -16.15 -8.05 -0.96
N LEU A 21 -15.07 -8.75 -0.59
CA LEU A 21 -14.30 -8.46 0.62
C LEU A 21 -13.68 -7.04 0.60
N GLY A 22 -13.20 -6.56 -0.56
CA GLY A 22 -12.67 -5.21 -0.69
C GLY A 22 -13.73 -4.11 -0.57
N LYS A 23 -14.95 -4.37 -1.05
CA LYS A 23 -16.12 -3.49 -0.85
C LYS A 23 -16.56 -3.48 0.62
N GLU A 24 -16.58 -4.65 1.22
CA GLU A 24 -16.92 -4.80 2.63
C GLU A 24 -15.93 -4.06 3.54
N TYR A 25 -14.63 -4.15 3.23
CA TYR A 25 -13.59 -3.42 3.96
C TYR A 25 -13.88 -1.91 4.01
N ILE A 26 -14.13 -1.29 2.85
CA ILE A 26 -14.41 0.14 2.81
C ILE A 26 -15.76 0.49 3.43
N ARG A 27 -16.77 -0.39 3.34
CA ARG A 27 -18.07 -0.23 4.01
C ARG A 27 -17.86 -0.13 5.53
N VAL A 28 -17.12 -1.06 6.12
CA VAL A 28 -16.82 -1.08 7.56
C VAL A 28 -16.06 0.17 7.98
N VAL A 29 -15.03 0.59 7.22
CA VAL A 29 -14.29 1.81 7.54
C VAL A 29 -15.21 3.03 7.52
N ASN A 30 -16.00 3.19 6.45
CA ASN A 30 -16.91 4.32 6.29
C ASN A 30 -17.97 4.35 7.42
N LEU A 31 -18.58 3.20 7.72
CA LEU A 31 -19.57 3.04 8.80
C LEU A 31 -19.00 3.46 10.16
N LEU A 32 -17.83 2.93 10.53
CA LEU A 32 -17.21 3.25 11.82
C LEU A 32 -16.82 4.73 11.92
N THR A 33 -16.37 5.33 10.80
CA THR A 33 -16.04 6.77 10.79
C THR A 33 -17.27 7.67 10.89
N GLU A 34 -18.40 7.26 10.31
CA GLU A 34 -19.68 7.96 10.41
C GLU A 34 -20.23 7.91 11.84
N GLN A 35 -20.23 6.73 12.47
CA GLN A 35 -20.60 6.57 13.87
C GLN A 35 -19.71 7.43 14.79
N ALA A 36 -18.40 7.46 14.55
CA ALA A 36 -17.48 8.27 15.34
C ALA A 36 -17.71 9.79 15.16
N GLU A 37 -18.13 10.23 13.97
CA GLU A 37 -18.51 11.61 13.68
C GLU A 37 -19.78 12.01 14.44
N GLN A 38 -20.81 11.17 14.41
CA GLN A 38 -22.06 11.38 15.17
C GLN A 38 -21.80 11.45 16.68
N LEU A 39 -20.94 10.57 17.21
CA LEU A 39 -20.58 10.51 18.64
C LEU A 39 -19.50 11.53 19.04
N ARG A 40 -18.96 12.31 18.09
CA ARG A 40 -17.80 13.23 18.27
C ARG A 40 -16.53 12.58 18.85
N SER A 41 -16.51 11.26 18.98
CA SER A 41 -15.45 10.46 19.58
C SER A 41 -15.44 9.07 18.96
N PHE A 42 -14.28 8.41 18.92
CA PHE A 42 -14.20 7.06 18.36
C PHE A 42 -14.61 6.02 19.41
N PRO A 43 -15.67 5.23 19.20
CA PRO A 43 -16.17 4.29 20.20
C PRO A 43 -15.17 3.15 20.46
N LYS A 44 -15.21 2.58 21.68
CA LYS A 44 -14.39 1.45 22.09
C LYS A 44 -14.87 0.17 21.36
N THR A 45 -14.44 0.01 20.12
CA THR A 45 -14.89 -1.03 19.20
C THR A 45 -13.87 -2.15 19.09
N THR A 46 -14.34 -3.39 19.19
CA THR A 46 -13.57 -4.62 18.90
C THR A 46 -14.20 -5.35 17.72
N THR A 47 -13.54 -6.39 17.19
CA THR A 47 -14.09 -7.23 16.11
C THR A 47 -15.46 -7.81 16.42
N LYS A 48 -15.78 -8.11 17.69
CA LYS A 48 -17.07 -8.65 18.09
C LYS A 48 -18.23 -7.67 17.91
N ASN A 49 -17.92 -6.37 17.88
CA ASN A 49 -18.92 -5.30 17.80
C ASN A 49 -19.19 -4.87 16.36
N VAL A 50 -18.52 -5.48 15.38
CA VAL A 50 -18.61 -5.10 13.97
C VAL A 50 -19.26 -6.25 13.21
N GLU A 51 -20.47 -6.03 12.71
CA GLU A 51 -21.14 -6.96 11.81
C GLU A 51 -20.47 -6.90 10.43
N THR A 52 -19.69 -7.92 10.11
CA THR A 52 -18.94 -8.01 8.86
C THR A 52 -18.58 -9.43 8.49
N ILE A 53 -18.47 -9.70 7.20
CA ILE A 53 -17.94 -10.96 6.66
C ILE A 53 -16.41 -11.00 6.63
N LEU A 54 -15.72 -9.92 7.03
CA LEU A 54 -14.26 -9.88 7.00
C LEU A 54 -13.66 -10.85 8.04
N PRO A 55 -12.55 -11.54 7.71
CA PRO A 55 -11.76 -12.24 8.72
C PRO A 55 -11.39 -11.33 9.89
N SER A 56 -11.37 -11.84 11.12
CA SER A 56 -11.17 -11.01 12.32
C SER A 56 -9.86 -10.20 12.27
N ALA A 57 -8.79 -10.77 11.72
CA ALA A 57 -7.52 -10.06 11.53
C ALA A 57 -7.65 -8.83 10.62
N VAL A 58 -8.49 -8.92 9.59
CA VAL A 58 -8.72 -7.83 8.63
C VAL A 58 -9.75 -6.84 9.15
N CYS A 59 -10.78 -7.29 9.86
CA CYS A 59 -11.68 -6.41 10.59
C CYS A 59 -10.93 -5.59 11.66
N ASN A 60 -9.96 -6.19 12.35
CA ASN A 60 -9.07 -5.44 13.25
C ASN A 60 -8.28 -4.36 12.51
N GLN A 61 -7.84 -4.62 11.27
CA GLN A 61 -7.17 -3.62 10.44
C GLN A 61 -8.14 -2.51 10.00
N SER A 62 -9.37 -2.83 9.59
CA SER A 62 -10.37 -1.82 9.20
C SER A 62 -10.75 -0.90 10.37
N ILE A 63 -10.86 -1.43 11.60
CA ILE A 63 -11.07 -0.61 12.81
C ILE A 63 -9.90 0.37 13.01
N ARG A 64 -8.64 -0.07 12.84
CA ARG A 64 -7.46 0.79 12.95
C ARG A 64 -7.44 1.88 11.87
N ASP A 65 -7.81 1.52 10.64
CA ASP A 65 -7.88 2.46 9.53
C ASP A 65 -9.01 3.48 9.75
N ALA A 66 -10.17 3.05 10.24
CA ALA A 66 -11.27 3.94 10.62
C ALA A 66 -10.85 4.96 11.69
N LYS A 67 -10.11 4.52 12.73
CA LYS A 67 -9.51 5.45 13.72
C LYS A 67 -8.58 6.46 13.06
N SER A 68 -7.77 6.02 12.09
CA SER A 68 -6.87 6.89 11.36
C SER A 68 -7.63 7.93 10.52
N VAL A 69 -8.68 7.51 9.80
CA VAL A 69 -9.54 8.37 8.99
C VAL A 69 -10.27 9.39 9.87
N PHE A 70 -10.82 8.97 11.01
CA PHE A 70 -11.47 9.87 11.97
C PHE A 70 -10.51 10.93 12.56
N ARG A 71 -9.26 10.56 12.87
CA ARG A 71 -8.25 11.55 13.29
C ARG A 71 -7.95 12.55 12.17
N LYS A 72 -7.95 12.08 10.92
CA LYS A 72 -7.71 12.93 9.75
C LYS A 72 -8.89 13.84 9.44
N SER A 73 -10.14 13.40 9.64
CA SER A 73 -11.32 14.23 9.41
C SER A 73 -11.34 15.47 10.30
N LYS A 74 -10.91 15.34 11.57
CA LYS A 74 -10.74 16.47 12.49
C LYS A 74 -9.81 17.56 11.95
N ARG A 75 -8.79 17.18 11.18
CA ARG A 75 -7.83 18.11 10.55
C ARG A 75 -8.33 18.69 9.23
N LEU A 76 -9.20 17.97 8.53
CA LEU A 76 -9.69 18.35 7.19
C LEU A 76 -11.01 19.14 7.23
N GLY A 77 -11.67 19.25 8.39
CA GLY A 77 -12.98 19.91 8.52
C GLY A 77 -14.15 19.10 7.93
N GLY A 78 -13.92 17.85 7.53
CA GLY A 78 -14.94 16.96 7.00
C GLY A 78 -14.45 15.51 6.90
N ARG A 79 -15.40 14.56 6.94
CA ARG A 79 -15.12 13.12 6.87
C ARG A 79 -14.80 12.65 5.45
N PRO A 80 -13.60 12.10 5.19
CA PRO A 80 -13.31 11.43 3.93
C PRO A 80 -14.10 10.13 3.78
N ILE A 81 -14.69 9.91 2.61
CA ILE A 81 -15.42 8.67 2.27
C ILE A 81 -14.58 7.83 1.31
N LEU A 82 -14.30 6.58 1.69
CA LEU A 82 -13.55 5.64 0.86
C LEU A 82 -14.46 5.09 -0.24
N LYS A 83 -14.07 5.30 -1.50
CA LYS A 83 -14.86 4.88 -2.69
C LYS A 83 -14.29 3.69 -3.44
N LYS A 84 -12.97 3.46 -3.34
CA LYS A 84 -12.27 2.43 -4.10
C LYS A 84 -12.12 1.16 -3.26
N PRO A 85 -12.65 0.00 -3.70
CA PRO A 85 -12.45 -1.26 -3.01
C PRO A 85 -10.98 -1.56 -2.78
N VAL A 86 -10.66 -1.97 -1.56
CA VAL A 86 -9.30 -2.28 -1.14
C VAL A 86 -9.36 -3.23 0.04
N TYR A 87 -8.37 -4.11 0.14
CA TYR A 87 -8.27 -5.04 1.25
C TYR A 87 -6.89 -4.89 1.89
N PHE A 88 -6.81 -4.58 3.18
CA PHE A 88 -5.54 -4.43 3.89
C PHE A 88 -5.30 -5.58 4.84
N VAL A 89 -4.08 -6.12 4.81
CA VAL A 89 -3.67 -7.24 5.65
C VAL A 89 -2.37 -6.87 6.35
N ASN A 90 -2.38 -7.01 7.67
CA ASN A 90 -1.22 -6.76 8.52
C ASN A 90 -0.11 -7.83 8.28
N ASN A 91 1.16 -7.46 8.46
CA ASN A 91 2.33 -8.34 8.24
C ASN A 91 2.29 -9.67 9.00
N GLN A 92 1.59 -9.75 10.14
CA GLN A 92 1.42 -11.00 10.87
C GLN A 92 0.48 -12.00 10.18
N ASN A 93 -0.35 -11.53 9.24
CA ASN A 93 -1.48 -12.29 8.69
C ASN A 93 -1.30 -12.67 7.22
N TYR A 94 -0.19 -12.32 6.58
CA TYR A 94 0.12 -12.79 5.24
C TYR A 94 1.48 -13.47 5.18
N THR A 95 1.68 -14.26 4.14
CA THR A 95 2.94 -14.94 3.85
C THR A 95 3.25 -14.74 2.38
N VAL A 96 4.50 -14.42 2.08
CA VAL A 96 5.02 -14.34 0.72
C VAL A 96 6.03 -15.46 0.54
N SER A 97 5.79 -16.32 -0.45
CA SER A 97 6.69 -17.38 -0.88
C SER A 97 7.17 -17.09 -2.31
N GLU A 98 7.99 -17.97 -2.89
CA GLU A 98 8.64 -17.68 -4.18
C GLU A 98 7.67 -17.40 -5.34
N ASN A 99 6.53 -18.09 -5.34
CA ASN A 99 5.51 -18.05 -6.40
C ASN A 99 4.09 -17.90 -5.85
N THR A 100 3.93 -17.61 -4.56
CA THR A 100 2.61 -17.43 -3.95
C THR A 100 2.59 -16.31 -2.92
N VAL A 101 1.42 -15.69 -2.78
CA VAL A 101 1.09 -14.78 -1.68
C VAL A 101 -0.14 -15.36 -0.98
N ALA A 102 -0.05 -15.60 0.32
CA ALA A 102 -1.13 -16.19 1.11
C ALA A 102 -1.66 -15.23 2.15
N PHE A 103 -2.97 -15.06 2.24
CA PHE A 103 -3.63 -14.20 3.22
C PHE A 103 -5.04 -14.73 3.56
N PRO A 104 -5.62 -14.35 4.71
CA PRO A 104 -6.96 -14.79 5.09
C PRO A 104 -8.01 -14.20 4.16
N ILE A 105 -8.92 -15.06 3.70
CA ILE A 105 -10.17 -14.69 3.04
C ILE A 105 -11.29 -15.52 3.64
N VAL A 106 -12.54 -15.16 3.36
CA VAL A 106 -13.70 -15.99 3.68
C VAL A 106 -14.10 -16.79 2.45
N VAL A 107 -14.21 -18.10 2.62
CA VAL A 107 -14.71 -19.06 1.63
C VAL A 107 -15.75 -19.91 2.34
N ASP A 108 -16.95 -20.01 1.78
CA ASP A 108 -18.08 -20.79 2.36
C ASP A 108 -18.37 -20.44 3.83
N GLY A 109 -18.35 -19.14 4.16
CA GLY A 109 -18.60 -18.63 5.52
C GLY A 109 -17.47 -18.89 6.52
N LYS A 110 -16.39 -19.58 6.14
CA LYS A 110 -15.24 -19.86 7.00
C LYS A 110 -14.02 -19.05 6.59
N THR A 111 -13.28 -18.57 7.58
CA THR A 111 -11.98 -17.91 7.34
C THR A 111 -10.94 -18.97 6.99
N LYS A 112 -10.28 -18.81 5.84
CA LYS A 112 -9.17 -19.67 5.39
C LYS A 112 -8.02 -18.81 4.88
N LYS A 113 -6.80 -19.13 5.32
CA LYS A 113 -5.59 -18.55 4.71
C LYS A 113 -5.38 -19.19 3.34
N THR A 114 -5.65 -18.43 2.30
CA THR A 114 -5.65 -18.94 0.92
C THR A 114 -4.40 -18.45 0.21
N ALA A 115 -3.69 -19.37 -0.45
CA ALA A 115 -2.51 -19.07 -1.25
C ALA A 115 -2.92 -18.74 -2.69
N PHE A 116 -2.45 -17.61 -3.18
CA PHE A 116 -2.67 -17.15 -4.54
C PHE A 116 -1.38 -17.29 -5.33
N ARG A 117 -1.44 -17.83 -6.55
CA ARG A 117 -0.28 -17.81 -7.46
C ARG A 117 0.15 -16.38 -7.68
N ALA A 118 1.45 -16.15 -7.73
CA ALA A 118 2.04 -14.84 -7.79
C ALA A 118 3.21 -14.79 -8.77
N THR A 119 3.40 -13.64 -9.42
CA THR A 119 4.57 -13.36 -10.27
C THR A 119 5.36 -12.22 -9.66
N MET A 120 6.66 -12.46 -9.46
CA MET A 120 7.59 -11.55 -8.81
C MET A 120 8.85 -11.43 -9.66
N THR A 121 9.38 -10.22 -9.79
CA THR A 121 10.67 -10.01 -10.45
C THR A 121 11.83 -10.39 -9.52
N SER A 122 13.02 -10.62 -10.06
CA SER A 122 14.23 -10.89 -9.25
C SER A 122 14.51 -9.75 -8.26
N ARG A 123 14.27 -8.50 -8.68
CA ARG A 123 14.38 -7.31 -7.83
C ARG A 123 13.40 -7.35 -6.65
N ASP A 124 12.13 -7.68 -6.92
CA ASP A 124 11.12 -7.75 -5.86
C ASP A 124 11.48 -8.79 -4.81
N ARG A 125 11.98 -9.96 -5.25
CA ARG A 125 12.44 -11.03 -4.34
C ARG A 125 13.60 -10.57 -3.46
N GLU A 126 14.56 -9.85 -4.02
CA GLU A 126 15.70 -9.33 -3.26
C GLU A 126 15.25 -8.31 -2.21
N LEU A 127 14.37 -7.38 -2.57
CA LEU A 127 13.81 -6.40 -1.65
C LEU A 127 13.06 -7.07 -0.50
N LEU A 128 12.27 -8.10 -0.80
CA LEU A 128 11.53 -8.84 0.21
C LEU A 128 12.41 -9.74 1.09
N ARG A 129 13.56 -10.22 0.58
CA ARG A 129 14.52 -10.96 1.40
C ARG A 129 15.27 -10.07 2.40
N LYS A 130 15.62 -8.85 2.00
CA LYS A 130 16.42 -7.91 2.81
C LYS A 130 15.57 -7.05 3.75
N GLY A 131 14.33 -6.78 3.37
CA GLY A 131 13.50 -5.77 4.02
C GLY A 131 12.49 -6.33 5.02
N LYS A 132 12.13 -5.49 5.99
CA LYS A 132 11.08 -5.78 6.96
C LYS A 132 9.70 -5.56 6.35
N PHE A 133 8.83 -6.56 6.46
CA PHE A 133 7.47 -6.53 5.92
C PHE A 133 6.55 -5.63 6.73
N GLY A 134 5.81 -4.77 6.04
CA GLY A 134 4.81 -3.87 6.58
C GLY A 134 3.38 -4.25 6.15
N LEU A 135 2.50 -3.25 6.05
CA LEU A 135 1.13 -3.46 5.62
C LEU A 135 1.08 -3.95 4.16
N MET A 136 0.24 -4.94 3.89
CA MET A 136 -0.08 -5.38 2.53
C MET A 136 -1.45 -4.85 2.11
N ARG A 137 -1.55 -4.41 0.86
CA ARG A 137 -2.75 -3.88 0.23
C ARG A 137 -3.06 -4.70 -1.01
N ILE A 138 -4.26 -5.27 -1.08
CA ILE A 138 -4.74 -6.00 -2.26
C ILE A 138 -5.67 -5.07 -3.04
N ILE A 139 -5.39 -4.94 -4.34
CA ILE A 139 -6.17 -4.10 -5.26
C ILE A 139 -6.40 -4.78 -6.59
N GLU A 140 -7.52 -4.42 -7.22
CA GLU A 140 -7.77 -4.66 -8.64
C GLU A 140 -7.45 -3.39 -9.44
N LYS A 141 -6.66 -3.52 -10.51
CA LYS A 141 -6.34 -2.45 -11.45
C LYS A 141 -6.44 -2.99 -12.87
N SER A 142 -7.35 -2.42 -13.66
CA SER A 142 -7.58 -2.83 -15.06
C SER A 142 -7.80 -4.34 -15.21
N GLY A 143 -8.63 -4.93 -14.35
CA GLY A 143 -8.93 -6.38 -14.31
C GLY A 143 -7.81 -7.28 -13.78
N LYS A 144 -6.68 -6.72 -13.36
CA LYS A 144 -5.54 -7.46 -12.80
C LYS A 144 -5.44 -7.24 -11.29
N TRP A 145 -5.05 -8.28 -10.57
CA TRP A 145 -4.91 -8.25 -9.12
C TRP A 145 -3.47 -8.08 -8.68
N TYR A 146 -3.28 -7.23 -7.68
CA TYR A 146 -1.96 -6.91 -7.13
C TYR A 146 -1.98 -6.93 -5.61
N ALA A 147 -0.95 -7.54 -5.03
CA ALA A 147 -0.58 -7.42 -3.63
C ALA A 147 0.57 -6.42 -3.52
N GLN A 148 0.29 -5.24 -2.97
CA GLN A 148 1.28 -4.19 -2.73
C GLN A 148 1.74 -4.27 -1.28
N ILE A 149 3.04 -4.46 -1.06
CA ILE A 149 3.62 -4.66 0.26
C ILE A 149 4.56 -3.48 0.56
N SER A 150 4.32 -2.80 1.67
CA SER A 150 5.30 -1.85 2.21
C SER A 150 6.48 -2.62 2.80
N VAL A 151 7.70 -2.27 2.39
CA VAL A 151 8.94 -2.93 2.81
C VAL A 151 9.92 -1.86 3.29
N GLU A 152 10.46 -2.03 4.50
CA GLU A 152 11.54 -1.18 5.01
C GLU A 152 12.89 -1.86 4.77
N VAL A 153 13.72 -1.27 3.91
CA VAL A 153 15.03 -1.82 3.54
C VAL A 153 16.14 -0.99 4.21
N PRO A 154 17.19 -1.63 4.76
CA PRO A 154 18.38 -0.92 5.23
C PRO A 154 18.98 -0.06 4.12
N THR A 155 19.26 1.20 4.42
CA THR A 155 19.95 2.09 3.49
C THR A 155 21.43 1.80 3.60
N SER A 156 22.06 1.31 2.54
CA SER A 156 23.52 1.21 2.50
C SER A 156 24.10 2.62 2.54
N VAL A 157 24.85 2.94 3.59
CA VAL A 157 25.66 4.16 3.62
C VAL A 157 26.89 3.88 2.76
N THR A 158 26.90 4.39 1.55
CA THR A 158 28.10 4.40 0.71
C THR A 158 29.05 5.45 1.24
N ILE A 159 30.18 5.01 1.79
CA ILE A 159 31.35 5.87 2.06
C ILE A 159 32.08 6.02 0.71
N ASN A 160 31.49 6.75 -0.24
CA ASN A 160 32.11 7.00 -1.53
C ASN A 160 32.60 8.44 -1.61
N GLU A 161 33.86 8.62 -2.01
CA GLU A 161 34.53 9.91 -2.25
C GLU A 161 33.92 10.67 -3.44
N ASN A 162 33.22 9.96 -4.32
CA ASN A 162 32.59 10.53 -5.50
C ASN A 162 31.12 10.89 -5.24
N VAL A 163 30.85 12.19 -5.18
CA VAL A 163 29.52 12.76 -5.00
C VAL A 163 28.98 13.25 -6.34
N MET A 164 27.69 13.10 -6.58
CA MET A 164 26.99 13.70 -7.72
C MET A 164 25.82 14.53 -7.20
N GLY A 165 25.90 15.85 -7.35
CA GLY A 165 24.78 16.75 -7.10
C GLY A 165 23.84 16.72 -8.28
N ILE A 166 22.54 16.54 -8.03
CA ILE A 166 21.50 16.52 -9.08
C ILE A 166 20.50 17.63 -8.76
N ASP A 167 20.36 18.59 -9.68
CA ASP A 167 19.31 19.62 -9.64
C ASP A 167 18.24 19.32 -10.70
N LEU A 168 16.97 19.37 -10.31
CA LEU A 168 15.84 19.05 -11.18
C LEU A 168 15.18 20.34 -11.66
N GLY A 169 15.09 20.52 -12.98
CA GLY A 169 14.64 21.78 -13.58
C GLY A 169 13.45 21.62 -14.54
N LEU A 170 12.76 22.74 -14.79
CA LEU A 170 11.62 22.80 -15.73
C LEU A 170 12.06 22.82 -17.21
N LYS A 171 13.14 23.55 -17.53
CA LYS A 171 13.70 23.66 -18.89
C LYS A 171 14.66 22.53 -19.24
N VAL A 172 15.35 22.01 -18.23
CA VAL A 172 16.22 20.85 -18.32
C VAL A 172 15.80 19.89 -17.22
N PRO A 173 15.28 18.69 -17.55
CA PRO A 173 14.76 17.73 -16.58
C PRO A 173 15.68 17.47 -15.39
N ALA A 174 16.99 17.36 -15.63
CA ALA A 174 17.99 17.30 -14.58
C ALA A 174 19.35 17.84 -15.06
N VAL A 175 20.09 18.43 -14.15
CA VAL A 175 21.53 18.73 -14.31
C VAL A 175 22.27 17.97 -13.22
N ALA A 176 23.28 17.20 -13.60
CA ALA A 176 24.16 16.55 -12.65
C ALA A 176 25.55 17.18 -12.69
N VAL A 177 26.13 17.40 -11.51
CA VAL A 177 27.52 17.83 -11.35
C VAL A 177 28.23 16.80 -10.47
N THR A 178 29.33 16.23 -10.95
CA THR A 178 30.15 15.30 -10.17
C THR A 178 31.13 16.06 -9.27
N SER A 179 31.66 15.40 -8.24
CA SER A 179 32.74 15.92 -7.36
C SER A 179 33.99 16.33 -8.13
N THR A 180 34.21 15.76 -9.32
CA THR A 180 35.29 16.13 -10.26
C THR A 180 34.96 17.35 -11.14
N GLY A 181 33.82 18.01 -10.90
CA GLY A 181 33.39 19.20 -11.63
C GLY A 181 32.77 18.94 -13.01
N LYS A 182 32.55 17.68 -13.41
CA LYS A 182 31.92 17.37 -14.70
C LYS A 182 30.42 17.60 -14.62
N THR A 183 29.90 18.38 -15.57
CA THR A 183 28.47 18.71 -15.67
C THR A 183 27.81 17.94 -16.80
N CYS A 184 26.65 17.35 -16.55
CA CYS A 184 25.82 16.69 -17.54
C CYS A 184 24.39 17.24 -17.49
N PHE A 185 23.83 17.56 -18.66
CA PHE A 185 22.45 18.02 -18.81
C PHE A 185 21.61 16.87 -19.37
N PHE A 186 20.59 16.45 -18.63
CA PHE A 186 19.69 15.38 -19.05
C PHE A 186 18.45 15.97 -19.74
N GLY A 187 18.48 15.98 -21.07
CA GLY A 187 17.39 16.47 -21.93
C GLY A 187 17.91 17.33 -23.09
N LYS A 188 17.08 17.58 -24.10
CA LYS A 188 17.40 18.45 -25.25
C LYS A 188 17.15 19.93 -24.93
N GLY A 189 17.78 20.45 -23.88
CA GLY A 189 17.43 21.74 -23.24
C GLY A 189 17.15 22.93 -24.19
N ARG A 190 16.31 23.84 -23.67
CA ARG A 190 15.90 25.20 -24.12
C ARG A 190 14.41 25.40 -24.42
N GLN A 191 13.59 24.37 -24.38
CA GLN A 191 12.13 24.49 -24.47
C GLN A 191 11.47 24.03 -23.18
N ASN A 192 10.46 24.77 -22.70
CA ASN A 192 9.67 24.36 -21.54
C ASN A 192 9.01 23.01 -21.85
N LYS A 193 9.08 22.07 -20.91
CA LYS A 193 8.30 20.83 -20.99
C LYS A 193 6.83 21.14 -20.67
N TYR A 194 6.14 21.73 -21.65
CA TYR A 194 4.73 22.13 -21.66
C TYR A 194 4.27 23.16 -20.62
N ILE A 195 3.58 24.19 -21.12
CA ILE A 195 2.68 25.06 -20.35
C ILE A 195 1.33 24.34 -20.31
N ARG A 196 0.69 24.31 -19.14
CA ARG A 196 -0.59 23.65 -18.92
C ARG A 196 -1.76 24.53 -19.33
#